data_AF-A0AAP0S652-F1
#
_entry.id   AF-A0AAP0S652-F1
#
_cell.length_a   1.000
_cell.length_b   1.000
_cell.length_c   1.000
_cell.angle_alpha   90.00
_cell.angle_beta   90.00
_cell.angle_gamma   90.00
#
_symmetry.space_group_name_H-M   'P 1'
#
loop_
_entity.id
_entity.type
_entity.pdbx_description
1 polymer ?
#
loop_
_entity_poly.entity_id
_entity_poly.type
_entity_poly.pdbx_seq_one_letter_code
_entity_poly.pdbx_strand_id
1 'polypeptide(L)'
;MERSNNKMNNADRAIWIGLLAKTEGVASAENYFNSLQDSAKTKKTYGALLNCYCQENMLAKATELFEKMRELNLASDALNYNNIMSLHLRVGQPEKVHLMAKEMEENIPADRYTYNHLMNSYASLKDFDAVEKVMEKMETNRVKHDWFSHGNMATIYVNAGLVDKANASLEKIEKMKNVHDHDS
;
A
#
# COMPACT_ATOMS: atom_id res chain seq x y z
N MET A 1 18.99 24.19 -26.27
CA MET A 1 18.13 24.55 -25.14
C MET A 1 18.67 23.84 -23.91
N GLU A 2 19.68 24.42 -23.27
CA GLU A 2 20.24 23.93 -22.00
C GLU A 2 19.99 25.01 -20.95
N ARG A 3 18.85 24.96 -20.27
CA ARG A 3 18.61 25.77 -19.08
C ARG A 3 17.87 24.91 -18.07
N SER A 4 18.46 24.83 -16.87
CA SER A 4 17.99 24.16 -15.66
C SER A 4 18.37 22.70 -15.43
N ASN A 5 19.66 22.34 -15.58
CA ASN A 5 20.21 21.14 -14.92
C ASN A 5 20.86 21.49 -13.55
N ASN A 6 20.46 22.62 -12.94
CA ASN A 6 20.96 23.02 -11.63
C ASN A 6 20.12 22.36 -10.52
N LYS A 7 20.57 21.15 -10.17
CA LYS A 7 20.32 20.38 -8.94
C LYS A 7 18.85 20.06 -8.59
N MET A 8 18.19 19.24 -9.41
CA MET A 8 17.10 18.40 -8.89
C MET A 8 17.60 17.66 -7.64
N ASN A 9 16.87 17.79 -6.55
CA ASN A 9 17.12 17.02 -5.33
C ASN A 9 16.51 15.62 -5.46
N ASN A 10 16.73 14.76 -4.46
CA ASN A 10 16.26 13.37 -4.52
C ASN A 10 14.72 13.23 -4.50
N ALA A 11 14.00 14.20 -3.95
CA ALA A 11 12.54 14.23 -4.02
C ALA A 11 12.06 14.61 -5.42
N ASP A 12 12.68 15.61 -6.06
CA ASP A 12 12.36 16.00 -7.43
C ASP A 12 12.58 14.83 -8.41
N ARG A 13 13.66 14.06 -8.21
CA ARG A 13 13.94 12.84 -8.99
C ARG A 13 12.87 11.78 -8.83
N ALA A 14 12.40 11.56 -7.61
CA ALA A 14 11.32 10.60 -7.33
C ALA A 14 10.01 11.02 -8.01
N ILE A 15 9.68 12.32 -7.98
CA ILE A 15 8.53 12.89 -8.70
C ILE A 15 8.70 12.68 -10.21
N TRP A 16 9.89 12.98 -10.74
CA TRP A 16 10.20 12.83 -12.16
C TRP A 16 10.05 11.40 -12.66
N ILE A 17 10.50 10.40 -11.89
CA ILE A 17 10.28 8.97 -12.18
C ILE A 17 8.78 8.68 -12.32
N GLY A 18 7.96 9.15 -11.38
CA GLY A 18 6.52 8.96 -11.43
C GLY A 18 5.84 9.67 -12.60
N LEU A 19 6.35 10.85 -13.00
CA LEU A 19 5.84 11.57 -14.17
C LEU A 19 6.20 10.84 -15.46
N LEU A 20 7.46 10.45 -15.65
CA LEU A 20 7.91 9.68 -16.81
C LEU A 20 7.08 8.40 -16.99
N ALA A 21 6.84 7.67 -15.90
CA ALA A 21 6.03 6.46 -15.96
C ALA A 21 4.62 6.72 -16.51
N LYS A 22 4.01 7.85 -16.13
CA LYS A 22 2.65 8.23 -16.56
C LYS A 22 2.58 8.86 -17.95
N THR A 23 3.63 9.56 -18.40
CA THR A 23 3.62 10.28 -19.68
C THR A 23 4.27 9.50 -20.81
N GLU A 24 5.28 8.70 -20.51
CA GLU A 24 6.12 8.00 -21.50
C GLU A 24 6.20 6.49 -21.24
N GLY A 25 5.63 6.02 -20.13
CA GLY A 25 5.61 4.61 -19.75
C GLY A 25 6.72 4.22 -18.78
N VAL A 26 6.53 3.07 -18.12
CA VAL A 26 7.44 2.58 -17.08
C VAL A 26 8.86 2.34 -17.57
N ALA A 27 9.04 1.97 -18.85
CA ALA A 27 10.36 1.79 -19.44
C ALA A 27 11.19 3.09 -19.41
N SER A 28 10.59 4.25 -19.68
CA SER A 28 11.28 5.55 -19.59
C SER A 28 11.66 5.88 -18.14
N ALA A 29 10.79 5.60 -17.18
CA ALA A 29 11.07 5.79 -15.76
C ALA A 29 12.23 4.90 -15.27
N GLU A 30 12.25 3.64 -15.69
CA GLU A 30 13.31 2.66 -15.40
C GLU A 30 14.65 3.07 -16.01
N ASN A 31 14.65 3.48 -17.28
CA ASN A 31 15.86 3.99 -17.96
C ASN A 31 16.43 5.22 -17.25
N TYR A 32 15.57 6.17 -16.87
CA TYR A 32 16.00 7.33 -16.10
C TYR A 32 16.59 6.91 -14.74
N PHE A 33 15.92 6.05 -13.98
CA PHE A 33 16.42 5.55 -12.71
C PHE A 33 17.77 4.84 -12.84
N ASN A 34 17.95 4.02 -13.88
CA ASN A 34 19.19 3.30 -14.14
C ASN A 34 20.35 4.24 -14.48
N SER A 35 20.06 5.36 -15.17
CA SER A 35 21.03 6.41 -15.49
C SER A 35 21.48 7.25 -14.27
N LEU A 36 20.77 7.17 -13.14
CA LEU A 36 21.15 7.88 -11.92
C LEU A 36 22.47 7.35 -11.34
N GLN A 37 23.31 8.27 -10.87
CA GLN A 37 24.45 7.94 -10.03
C GLN A 37 23.97 7.28 -8.72
N ASP A 38 24.80 6.41 -8.13
CA ASP A 38 24.42 5.64 -6.93
C ASP A 38 24.04 6.54 -5.75
N SER A 39 24.67 7.71 -5.61
CA SER A 39 24.33 8.72 -4.59
C SER A 39 22.93 9.31 -4.73
N ALA A 40 22.34 9.24 -5.93
CA ALA A 40 20.98 9.70 -6.22
C ALA A 40 19.94 8.57 -6.14
N LYS A 41 20.36 7.29 -6.09
CA LYS A 41 19.50 6.11 -5.90
C LYS A 41 19.16 5.92 -4.42
N THR A 42 18.29 6.79 -3.92
CA THR A 42 17.85 6.83 -2.52
C THR A 42 16.55 6.08 -2.28
N LYS A 43 16.17 5.91 -1.00
CA LYS A 43 14.84 5.39 -0.59
C LYS A 43 13.68 6.00 -1.39
N LYS A 44 13.72 7.32 -1.67
CA LYS A 44 12.65 8.03 -2.40
C LYS A 44 12.58 7.61 -3.87
N THR A 45 13.70 7.55 -4.57
CA THR A 45 13.75 7.20 -5.99
C THR A 45 13.45 5.72 -6.21
N TYR A 46 13.93 4.84 -5.33
CA TYR A 46 13.57 3.43 -5.33
C TYR A 46 12.07 3.23 -5.07
N GLY A 47 11.52 3.89 -4.04
CA GLY A 47 10.08 3.83 -3.74
C GLY A 47 9.20 4.35 -4.87
N ALA A 48 9.64 5.40 -5.59
CA ALA A 48 8.93 5.89 -6.76
C ALA A 48 8.89 4.87 -7.90
N LEU A 49 10.04 4.24 -8.23
CA LEU A 49 10.08 3.21 -9.27
C LEU A 49 9.28 1.96 -8.85
N LEU A 50 9.38 1.55 -7.59
CA LEU A 50 8.57 0.46 -7.02
C LEU A 50 7.08 0.75 -7.19
N ASN A 51 6.63 1.95 -6.82
CA ASN A 51 5.25 2.35 -7.03
C ASN A 51 4.84 2.25 -8.51
N CYS A 52 5.70 2.67 -9.44
CA CYS A 52 5.42 2.54 -10.87
C CYS A 52 5.20 1.08 -11.29
N TYR A 53 6.09 0.16 -10.88
CA TYR A 53 5.92 -1.26 -11.17
C TYR A 53 4.65 -1.84 -10.54
N CYS A 54 4.34 -1.46 -9.30
CA CYS A 54 3.13 -1.92 -8.62
C CYS A 54 1.86 -1.46 -9.35
N GLN A 55 1.76 -0.19 -9.74
CA GLN A 55 0.57 0.35 -10.42
C GLN A 55 0.31 -0.35 -11.76
N GLU A 56 1.36 -0.69 -12.51
CA GLU A 56 1.27 -1.41 -13.78
C GLU A 56 1.24 -2.95 -13.64
N ASN A 57 1.05 -3.47 -12.42
CA ASN A 57 1.02 -4.90 -12.12
C ASN A 57 2.25 -5.70 -12.59
N MET A 58 3.41 -5.05 -12.67
CA MET A 58 4.67 -5.67 -13.10
C MET A 58 5.32 -6.48 -11.97
N LEU A 59 4.68 -7.61 -11.61
CA LEU A 59 5.02 -8.41 -10.42
C LEU A 59 6.51 -8.74 -10.30
N ALA A 60 7.09 -9.33 -11.35
CA ALA A 60 8.49 -9.76 -11.31
C ALA A 60 9.46 -8.60 -11.02
N LYS A 61 9.29 -7.46 -11.70
CA LYS A 61 10.14 -6.27 -11.50
C LYS A 61 9.90 -5.61 -10.14
N ALA A 62 8.65 -5.55 -9.69
CA ALA A 62 8.32 -5.00 -8.38
C ALA A 62 8.95 -5.82 -7.25
N THR A 63 8.83 -7.15 -7.31
CA THR A 63 9.44 -8.05 -6.31
C THR A 63 10.96 -7.97 -6.34
N GLU A 64 11.60 -8.02 -7.52
CA GLU A 64 13.05 -7.89 -7.63
C GLU A 64 13.56 -6.56 -7.06
N LEU A 65 12.91 -5.44 -7.40
CA LEU A 65 13.28 -4.13 -6.87
C LEU A 65 13.06 -4.05 -5.36
N PHE A 66 11.97 -4.62 -4.84
CA PHE A 66 11.67 -4.62 -3.41
C PHE A 66 12.71 -5.43 -2.62
N GLU A 67 13.10 -6.62 -3.09
CA GLU A 67 14.18 -7.40 -2.48
C GLU A 67 15.50 -6.62 -2.47
N LYS A 68 15.85 -5.97 -3.58
CA LYS A 68 17.02 -5.07 -3.61
C LYS A 68 16.91 -3.91 -2.62
N MET A 69 15.72 -3.35 -2.44
CA MET A 69 15.49 -2.32 -1.42
C MET A 69 15.67 -2.87 0.00
N ARG A 70 15.32 -4.13 0.27
CA ARG A 70 15.54 -4.80 1.56
C ARG A 70 17.02 -5.01 1.82
N GLU A 71 17.76 -5.55 0.85
CA GLU A 71 19.22 -5.74 0.93
C GLU A 71 19.98 -4.44 1.23
N LEU A 72 19.50 -3.32 0.67
CA LEU A 72 20.07 -1.99 0.88
C LEU A 72 19.53 -1.27 2.13
N ASN A 73 18.66 -1.90 2.94
CA ASN A 73 17.98 -1.30 4.09
C ASN A 73 17.16 -0.04 3.73
N LEU A 74 16.67 0.05 2.50
CA LEU A 74 15.85 1.16 1.99
C LEU A 74 14.34 0.88 2.12
N ALA A 75 13.94 -0.39 2.30
CA ALA A 75 12.57 -0.81 2.53
C ALA A 75 12.12 -0.59 3.99
N SER A 76 12.25 0.63 4.50
CA SER A 76 11.91 0.99 5.89
C SER A 76 10.64 1.86 6.00
N ASP A 77 9.74 1.77 5.02
CA ASP A 77 8.50 2.56 4.98
C ASP A 77 7.30 1.63 4.80
N ALA A 78 6.24 1.87 5.57
CA ALA A 78 4.97 1.18 5.39
C ALA A 78 4.45 1.32 3.95
N LEU A 79 4.71 2.46 3.29
CA LEU A 79 4.30 2.68 1.90
C LEU A 79 4.85 1.62 0.93
N ASN A 80 6.12 1.21 1.09
CA ASN A 80 6.74 0.23 0.19
C ASN A 80 6.09 -1.15 0.35
N TYR A 81 5.82 -1.56 1.59
CA TYR A 81 5.11 -2.81 1.90
C TYR A 81 3.67 -2.76 1.40
N ASN A 82 2.94 -1.67 1.67
CA ASN A 82 1.57 -1.48 1.21
C ASN A 82 1.47 -1.58 -0.32
N ASN A 83 2.44 -1.01 -1.06
CA ASN A 83 2.49 -1.13 -2.52
C ASN A 83 2.66 -2.58 -2.99
N ILE A 84 3.54 -3.36 -2.37
CA ILE A 84 3.76 -4.78 -2.69
C ILE A 84 2.57 -5.65 -2.26
N MET A 85 2.01 -5.42 -1.07
CA MET A 85 0.81 -6.10 -0.58
C MET A 85 -0.38 -5.86 -1.51
N SER A 86 -0.61 -4.61 -1.91
CA SER A 86 -1.65 -4.21 -2.86
C SER A 86 -1.46 -4.90 -4.22
N LEU A 87 -0.22 -4.98 -4.71
CA LEU A 87 0.12 -5.70 -5.94
C LEU A 87 -0.19 -7.20 -5.81
N HIS A 88 0.26 -7.87 -4.75
CA HIS A 88 -0.03 -9.29 -4.51
C HIS A 88 -1.53 -9.58 -4.49
N LEU A 89 -2.33 -8.73 -3.85
CA LEU A 89 -3.80 -8.84 -3.90
C LEU A 89 -4.34 -8.76 -5.33
N ARG A 90 -3.88 -7.78 -6.13
CA ARG A 90 -4.34 -7.62 -7.52
C ARG A 90 -3.97 -8.79 -8.43
N VAL A 91 -2.82 -9.43 -8.20
CA VAL A 91 -2.38 -10.60 -8.98
C VAL A 91 -2.88 -11.94 -8.42
N GLY A 92 -3.76 -11.92 -7.42
CA GLY A 92 -4.37 -13.13 -6.86
C GLY A 92 -3.43 -13.96 -5.97
N GLN A 93 -2.50 -13.32 -5.26
CA GLN A 93 -1.56 -13.93 -4.31
C GLN A 93 -1.78 -13.43 -2.87
N PRO A 94 -2.99 -13.55 -2.30
CA PRO A 94 -3.28 -13.05 -0.95
C PRO A 94 -2.38 -13.69 0.12
N GLU A 95 -1.93 -14.93 -0.07
CA GLU A 95 -0.98 -15.59 0.82
C GLU A 95 0.38 -14.89 0.94
N LYS A 96 0.74 -13.96 0.05
CA LYS A 96 1.97 -13.17 0.25
C LYS A 96 1.79 -12.00 1.22
N VAL A 97 0.56 -11.52 1.39
CA VAL A 97 0.24 -10.33 2.18
C VAL A 97 0.51 -10.53 3.67
N HIS A 98 0.17 -11.70 4.22
CA HIS A 98 0.40 -11.99 5.64
C HIS A 98 1.89 -12.09 5.99
N LEU A 99 2.71 -12.63 5.07
CA LEU A 99 4.17 -12.71 5.24
C LEU A 99 4.79 -11.31 5.31
N MET A 100 4.36 -10.42 4.41
CA MET A 100 4.81 -9.03 4.37
C MET A 100 4.42 -8.28 5.66
N ALA A 101 3.18 -8.45 6.13
CA ALA A 101 2.76 -7.82 7.37
C ALA A 101 3.52 -8.34 8.59
N LYS A 102 3.83 -9.65 8.64
CA LYS A 102 4.63 -10.24 9.72
C LYS A 102 6.05 -9.67 9.75
N GLU A 103 6.66 -9.47 8.58
CA GLU A 103 7.98 -8.82 8.49
C GLU A 103 7.96 -7.39 9.04
N MET A 104 6.87 -6.64 8.79
CA MET A 104 6.72 -5.28 9.32
C MET A 104 6.68 -5.25 10.85
N GLU A 105 6.15 -6.28 11.53
CA GLU A 105 5.94 -6.27 12.99
C GLU A 105 7.22 -6.02 13.80
N GLU A 106 8.39 -6.37 13.25
CA GLU A 106 9.66 -6.21 13.95
C GLU A 106 10.10 -4.75 14.03
N ASN A 107 9.90 -3.97 12.97
CA ASN A 107 10.58 -2.67 12.82
C ASN A 107 9.76 -1.57 12.11
N ILE A 108 8.60 -1.88 11.55
CA ILE A 108 7.83 -0.97 10.70
C ILE A 108 6.37 -0.95 11.19
N PRO A 109 5.93 0.14 11.85
CA PRO A 109 4.56 0.26 12.30
C PRO A 109 3.57 0.12 11.13
N ALA A 110 2.67 -0.86 11.23
CA ALA A 110 1.57 -1.04 10.29
C ALA A 110 0.62 0.16 10.36
N ASP A 111 0.20 0.66 9.20
CA ASP A 111 -0.77 1.73 9.09
C ASP A 111 -2.15 1.20 8.68
N ARG A 112 -3.13 2.10 8.55
CA ARG A 112 -4.49 1.75 8.13
C ARG A 112 -4.53 0.97 6.81
N TYR A 113 -3.62 1.26 5.87
CA TYR A 113 -3.62 0.58 4.58
C TYR A 113 -3.09 -0.84 4.74
N THR A 114 -2.07 -1.05 5.58
CA THR A 114 -1.55 -2.38 5.91
C THR A 114 -2.66 -3.28 6.46
N TYR A 115 -3.46 -2.79 7.41
CA TYR A 115 -4.58 -3.57 7.96
C TYR A 115 -5.69 -3.81 6.94
N ASN A 116 -6.02 -2.83 6.10
CA ASN A 116 -6.99 -3.03 5.02
C ASN A 116 -6.53 -4.08 4.00
N HIS A 117 -5.24 -4.10 3.66
CA HIS A 117 -4.67 -5.16 2.82
C HIS A 117 -4.75 -6.52 3.50
N LEU A 118 -4.50 -6.62 4.81
CA LEU A 118 -4.67 -7.87 5.56
C LEU A 118 -6.13 -8.34 5.57
N MET A 119 -7.09 -7.45 5.82
CA MET A 119 -8.52 -7.80 5.74
C MET A 119 -8.89 -8.32 4.35
N ASN A 120 -8.48 -7.64 3.29
CA ASN A 120 -8.76 -8.06 1.91
C ASN A 120 -8.08 -9.39 1.56
N SER A 121 -6.89 -9.64 2.10
CA SER A 121 -6.19 -10.92 1.96
C SER A 121 -6.98 -12.06 2.61
N TYR A 122 -7.36 -11.91 3.89
CA TYR A 122 -8.13 -12.95 4.58
C TYR A 122 -9.51 -13.17 3.95
N ALA A 123 -10.17 -12.09 3.52
CA ALA A 123 -11.42 -12.17 2.77
C ALA A 123 -11.27 -12.97 1.46
N SER A 124 -10.18 -12.76 0.72
CA SER A 124 -9.88 -13.52 -0.51
C SER A 124 -9.64 -15.01 -0.22
N LEU A 125 -9.13 -15.32 0.98
CA LEU A 125 -8.96 -16.68 1.49
C LEU A 125 -10.22 -17.23 2.18
N LYS A 126 -11.33 -16.48 2.20
CA LYS A 126 -12.60 -16.80 2.88
C LYS A 126 -12.48 -16.99 4.40
N ASP A 127 -11.44 -16.43 5.01
CA ASP A 127 -11.23 -16.45 6.46
C ASP A 127 -11.81 -15.17 7.09
N PHE A 128 -13.13 -15.15 7.25
CA PHE A 128 -13.85 -13.98 7.78
C PHE A 128 -13.62 -13.77 9.28
N ASP A 129 -13.27 -14.83 10.02
CA ASP A 129 -12.92 -14.71 11.42
C ASP A 129 -11.58 -13.98 11.57
N ALA A 130 -10.63 -14.21 10.67
CA ALA A 130 -9.39 -13.44 10.63
C ALA A 130 -9.62 -11.98 10.23
N VAL A 131 -10.59 -11.68 9.36
CA VAL A 131 -10.98 -10.29 9.04
C VAL A 131 -11.40 -9.53 10.31
N GLU A 132 -12.21 -10.15 11.16
CA GLU A 132 -12.64 -9.54 12.43
C GLU A 132 -11.48 -9.35 13.41
N LYS A 133 -10.61 -10.36 13.54
CA LYS A 133 -9.39 -10.27 14.37
C LYS A 133 -8.45 -9.15 13.92
N VAL A 134 -8.39 -8.85 12.61
CA VAL A 134 -7.59 -7.72 12.12
C VAL A 134 -8.13 -6.39 12.64
N MET A 135 -9.45 -6.22 12.72
CA MET A 135 -10.06 -5.02 13.30
C MET A 135 -9.73 -4.85 14.79
N GLU A 136 -9.80 -5.93 15.56
CA GLU A 136 -9.41 -5.93 16.98
C GLU A 136 -7.92 -5.58 17.16
N LYS A 137 -7.07 -6.10 16.26
CA LYS A 137 -5.64 -5.80 16.26
C LYS A 137 -5.36 -4.32 15.95
N MET A 138 -6.14 -3.70 15.05
CA MET A 138 -6.04 -2.25 14.79
C MET A 138 -6.26 -1.44 16.08
N GLU A 139 -7.31 -1.76 16.85
CA GLU A 139 -7.61 -1.07 18.12
C GLU A 139 -6.48 -1.26 19.13
N THR A 140 -6.00 -2.50 19.28
CA THR A 140 -4.91 -2.86 20.19
C THR A 140 -3.64 -2.06 19.87
N ASN A 141 -3.36 -1.87 18.58
CA ASN A 141 -2.23 -1.09 18.09
C ASN A 141 -2.52 0.41 18.00
N ARG A 142 -3.63 0.88 18.59
CA ARG A 142 -4.07 2.28 18.64
C ARG A 142 -4.27 2.92 17.27
N VAL A 143 -4.53 2.11 16.25
CA VAL A 143 -4.95 2.57 14.93
C VAL A 143 -6.47 2.64 14.93
N LYS A 144 -7.02 3.86 14.98
CA LYS A 144 -8.46 4.06 15.02
C LYS A 144 -9.13 3.45 13.79
N HIS A 145 -10.25 2.78 14.00
CA HIS A 145 -11.17 2.47 12.90
C HIS A 145 -11.67 3.79 12.32
N ASP A 146 -11.66 3.87 10.99
CA ASP A 146 -12.22 4.98 10.25
C ASP A 146 -13.37 4.50 9.36
N TRP A 147 -14.06 5.46 8.76
CA TRP A 147 -15.11 5.21 7.77
C TRP A 147 -14.67 4.22 6.69
N PHE A 148 -13.41 4.32 6.26
CA PHE A 148 -12.83 3.46 5.23
C PHE A 148 -12.70 2.01 5.70
N SER A 149 -12.24 1.78 6.93
CA SER A 149 -12.07 0.43 7.49
C SER A 149 -13.40 -0.33 7.60
N HIS A 150 -14.46 0.34 8.09
CA HIS A 150 -15.80 -0.27 8.11
C HIS A 150 -16.42 -0.38 6.72
N GLY A 151 -16.17 0.57 5.82
CA GLY A 151 -16.60 0.47 4.41
C GLY A 151 -15.97 -0.73 3.70
N ASN A 152 -14.70 -1.02 4.00
CA ASN A 152 -14.01 -2.20 3.51
C ASN A 152 -14.65 -3.49 4.04
N MET A 153 -14.95 -3.57 5.35
CA MET A 153 -15.69 -4.72 5.91
C MET A 153 -17.06 -4.93 5.25
N ALA A 154 -17.83 -3.87 5.05
CA ALA A 154 -19.12 -3.95 4.38
C ALA A 154 -18.97 -4.52 2.96
N THR A 155 -18.00 -4.03 2.20
CA THR A 155 -17.70 -4.52 0.84
C THR A 155 -17.28 -5.99 0.85
N ILE A 156 -16.39 -6.40 1.77
CA ILE A 156 -15.96 -7.78 1.95
C ILE A 156 -17.18 -8.70 2.20
N TYR A 157 -18.06 -8.32 3.11
CA TYR A 157 -19.21 -9.15 3.49
C TYR A 157 -20.29 -9.19 2.42
N VAL A 158 -20.52 -8.10 1.68
CA VAL A 158 -21.40 -8.10 0.50
C VAL A 158 -20.89 -9.10 -0.54
N ASN A 159 -19.60 -9.06 -0.86
CA ASN A 159 -19.01 -9.98 -1.84
C ASN A 159 -19.04 -11.45 -1.38
N ALA A 160 -19.10 -11.69 -0.07
CA ALA A 160 -19.24 -13.01 0.53
C ALA A 160 -20.71 -13.48 0.67
N GLY A 161 -21.70 -12.63 0.38
CA GLY A 161 -23.11 -12.92 0.62
C GLY A 161 -23.52 -12.89 2.10
N LEU A 162 -22.67 -12.36 2.98
CA LEU A 162 -22.90 -12.26 4.43
C LEU A 162 -23.63 -10.95 4.77
N VAL A 163 -24.88 -10.86 4.33
CA VAL A 163 -25.68 -9.62 4.37
C VAL A 163 -25.82 -9.03 5.78
N ASP A 164 -26.03 -9.88 6.80
CA ASP A 164 -26.16 -9.39 8.19
C ASP A 164 -24.89 -8.69 8.68
N LYS A 165 -23.71 -9.26 8.39
CA LYS A 165 -22.42 -8.66 8.75
C LYS A 165 -22.13 -7.40 7.94
N ALA A 166 -22.57 -7.35 6.68
CA ALA A 166 -22.48 -6.15 5.85
C ALA A 166 -23.31 -5.00 6.44
N ASN A 167 -24.57 -5.26 6.80
CA ASN A 167 -25.45 -4.28 7.43
C ASN A 167 -24.90 -3.79 8.77
N ALA A 168 -24.39 -4.70 9.62
CA ALA A 168 -23.75 -4.31 10.88
C ALA A 168 -22.53 -3.39 10.67
N SER A 169 -21.81 -3.54 9.55
CA SER A 169 -20.69 -2.66 9.19
C SER A 169 -21.17 -1.29 8.70
N LEU A 170 -22.28 -1.24 7.94
CA LEU A 170 -22.92 0.00 7.50
C LEU A 170 -23.49 0.82 8.66
N GLU A 171 -24.12 0.18 9.63
CA GLU A 171 -24.63 0.86 10.83
C GLU A 171 -23.52 1.60 11.59
N LYS A 172 -22.30 1.02 11.65
CA LYS A 172 -21.13 1.68 12.25
C LYS A 172 -20.72 2.92 11.46
N ILE A 173 -20.74 2.84 10.14
CA ILE A 173 -20.47 3.97 9.24
C ILE A 173 -21.49 5.11 9.45
N GLU A 174 -22.77 4.78 9.52
CA GLU A 174 -23.85 5.77 9.73
C GLU A 174 -23.71 6.48 11.07
N LYS A 175 -23.39 5.74 12.14
CA LYS A 175 -23.09 6.33 13.45
C LYS A 175 -21.92 7.32 13.38
N MET A 176 -20.86 7.00 12.62
CA MET A 176 -19.72 7.91 12.45
C MET A 176 -20.09 9.18 11.65
N LYS A 177 -20.99 9.08 10.66
CA LYS A 177 -21.49 10.23 9.89
C LYS A 177 -22.20 11.23 10.81
N ASN A 178 -23.06 10.75 11.70
CA ASN A 178 -23.85 11.59 12.59
C ASN A 178 -23.01 12.28 13.69
N VAL A 179 -21.79 11.81 13.97
CA VAL A 179 -20.88 12.45 14.94
C VAL A 179 -20.23 13.70 14.34
N HIS A 180 -19.95 13.73 13.03
CA HIS A 180 -19.37 14.91 12.38
C HIS A 180 -20.37 16.07 12.19
N ASP A 181 -21.66 15.77 12.06
CA ASP A 181 -22.70 16.78 11.85
C ASP A 181 -23.14 17.51 13.14
N HIS A 182 -22.73 17.03 14.33
CA HIS A 182 -23.09 17.64 15.62
C HIS A 182 -22.00 18.54 16.25
N ASP A 183 -20.79 18.53 15.70
CA ASP A 183 -19.65 19.34 16.17
C ASP A 183 -19.29 20.50 15.20
N SER A 184 -20.20 20.87 14.28
CA SER A 184 -20.03 21.98 13.32
C SER A 184 -20.83 23.23 13.70
#